data_AF-A0AA39ZYY1-F1
#
_entry.id   AF-A0AA39ZYY1-F1
#
_cell.length_a   1.000
_cell.length_b   1.000
_cell.length_c   1.000
_cell.angle_alpha   90.00
_cell.angle_beta   90.00
_cell.angle_gamma   90.00
#
_symmetry.space_group_name_H-M   'P 1'
#
loop_
_entity.id
_entity.type
_entity.pdbx_description
1 polymer ?
#
loop_
_entity_poly.entity_id
_entity_poly.type
_entity_poly.pdbx_seq_one_letter_code
_entity_poly.pdbx_strand_id
1 'polypeptide(L)'
;MARGSFANDPDRHFYLCEFAHMLNHEIPPPPYDWASAAAQLHLQSMGKSPVPNHFGFGVPTFLADVPVDNTWNASWEAFWAQQMRGLFEREERLNGPDEELTRLRKAYFEKAIPRYLGPLERNGRSVVPCLLHSDLCLGNVRLLTAASGGDLCIFDACAYWGHNEGVLLLSQEFLKPALC
;
A
#
# COMPACT_ATOMS: atom_id res chain seq x y z
N MET A 1 10.19 -12.82 14.14
CA MET A 1 10.57 -12.81 12.71
C MET A 1 12.08 -12.76 12.61
N ALA A 2 12.68 -13.41 11.61
CA ALA A 2 14.11 -13.37 11.32
C ALA A 2 14.32 -13.04 9.85
N ARG A 3 15.43 -12.38 9.52
CA ARG A 3 15.81 -12.05 8.13
C ARG A 3 17.32 -12.08 7.99
N GLY A 4 17.82 -12.33 6.78
CA GLY A 4 19.25 -12.35 6.51
C GLY A 4 19.58 -12.59 5.04
N SER A 5 20.87 -12.73 4.75
CA SER A 5 21.40 -13.10 3.43
C SER A 5 21.99 -14.50 3.49
N PHE A 6 22.02 -15.19 2.35
CA PHE A 6 22.66 -16.50 2.25
C PHE A 6 24.18 -16.33 2.37
N ALA A 7 24.84 -17.25 3.08
CA ALA A 7 26.29 -17.17 3.31
C ALA A 7 27.11 -17.26 2.01
N ASN A 8 26.61 -17.99 1.02
CA ASN A 8 27.30 -18.24 -0.26
C ASN A 8 26.78 -17.36 -1.42
N ASP A 9 25.75 -16.54 -1.19
CA ASP A 9 25.16 -15.67 -2.21
C ASP A 9 24.59 -14.41 -1.53
N PRO A 10 25.36 -13.29 -1.52
CA PRO A 10 24.96 -12.08 -0.82
C PRO A 10 23.75 -11.39 -1.46
N ASP A 11 23.41 -11.71 -2.71
CA ASP A 11 22.28 -11.14 -3.45
C ASP A 11 20.98 -11.94 -3.24
N ARG A 12 21.05 -13.05 -2.49
CA ARG A 12 19.87 -13.80 -2.04
C ARG A 12 19.60 -13.54 -0.58
N HIS A 13 18.35 -13.13 -0.31
CA HIS A 13 17.86 -12.83 1.02
C HIS A 13 16.73 -13.78 1.41
N PHE A 14 16.55 -13.94 2.71
CA PHE A 14 15.42 -14.69 3.27
C PHE A 14 14.73 -13.91 4.37
N TYR A 15 13.46 -14.23 4.55
CA TYR A 15 12.62 -13.76 5.64
C TYR A 15 11.87 -14.95 6.22
N LEU A 16 11.88 -15.07 7.54
CA LEU A 16 11.19 -16.10 8.30
C LEU A 16 10.16 -15.43 9.20
N CYS A 17 8.90 -15.80 8.99
CA CYS A 17 7.76 -15.39 9.78
C CYS A 17 7.08 -16.58 10.46
N GLU A 18 6.08 -16.28 11.26
CA GLU A 18 5.18 -17.28 11.80
C GLU A 18 4.48 -18.03 10.67
N PHE A 19 4.40 -19.35 10.80
CA PHE A 19 3.61 -20.17 9.90
C PHE A 19 2.14 -20.13 10.32
N ALA A 20 1.32 -19.38 9.58
CA ALA A 20 -0.11 -19.29 9.81
C ALA A 20 -0.87 -20.40 9.05
N HIS A 21 -1.63 -21.21 9.77
CA HIS A 21 -2.47 -22.25 9.16
C HIS A 21 -3.73 -21.64 8.57
N MET A 22 -3.70 -21.39 7.26
CA MET A 22 -4.78 -20.76 6.50
C MET A 22 -5.66 -21.78 5.77
N LEU A 23 -6.93 -21.43 5.55
CA LEU A 23 -7.81 -22.14 4.63
C LEU A 23 -7.34 -21.97 3.18
N ASN A 24 -7.77 -22.90 2.32
CA ASN A 24 -7.46 -22.85 0.89
C ASN A 24 -7.99 -21.55 0.25
N HIS A 25 -7.29 -21.05 -0.76
CA HIS A 25 -7.63 -19.84 -1.52
C HIS A 25 -9.00 -19.89 -2.21
N GLU A 26 -9.55 -21.09 -2.42
CA GLU A 26 -10.91 -21.31 -2.95
C GLU A 26 -12.02 -20.87 -1.99
N ILE A 27 -11.70 -20.67 -0.70
CA ILE A 27 -12.63 -20.19 0.33
C ILE A 27 -12.28 -18.73 0.63
N PRO A 28 -12.86 -17.75 -0.09
CA PRO A 28 -12.56 -16.36 0.15
C PRO A 28 -13.10 -15.91 1.51
N PRO A 29 -12.40 -14.96 2.17
CA PRO A 29 -12.93 -14.34 3.37
C PRO A 29 -14.23 -13.56 3.04
N PRO A 30 -15.23 -13.56 3.94
CA PRO A 30 -16.44 -12.76 3.74
C PRO A 30 -16.08 -11.28 3.53
N PRO A 31 -16.73 -10.56 2.58
CA PRO A 31 -16.39 -9.17 2.29
C PRO A 31 -16.41 -8.25 3.50
N TYR A 32 -17.36 -8.49 4.41
CA TYR A 32 -17.50 -7.71 5.63
C TYR A 32 -16.28 -7.85 6.56
N ASP A 33 -15.73 -9.05 6.69
CA ASP A 33 -14.71 -9.34 7.69
C ASP A 33 -13.40 -8.63 7.34
N TRP A 34 -12.96 -8.72 6.08
CA TRP A 34 -11.71 -8.07 5.68
C TRP A 34 -11.85 -6.54 5.59
N ALA A 35 -13.03 -6.04 5.18
CA ALA A 35 -13.32 -4.61 5.20
C ALA A 35 -13.34 -4.06 6.63
N SER A 36 -13.91 -4.81 7.58
CA SER A 36 -13.91 -4.47 9.00
C SER A 36 -12.50 -4.46 9.57
N ALA A 37 -11.67 -5.45 9.26
CA ALA A 37 -10.27 -5.50 9.68
C ALA A 37 -9.46 -4.29 9.16
N ALA A 38 -9.63 -3.93 7.88
CA ALA A 38 -8.97 -2.76 7.28
C ALA A 38 -9.44 -1.44 7.94
N ALA A 39 -10.75 -1.30 8.15
CA ALA A 39 -11.31 -0.13 8.82
C ALA A 39 -10.80 -0.01 10.27
N GLN A 40 -10.72 -1.13 11.00
CA GLN A 40 -10.18 -1.15 12.36
C GLN A 40 -8.71 -0.75 12.39
N LEU A 41 -7.87 -1.27 11.48
CA LEU A 41 -6.47 -0.85 11.35
C LEU A 41 -6.36 0.66 11.16
N HIS A 42 -7.13 1.23 10.22
CA HIS A 42 -7.11 2.66 9.93
C HIS A 42 -7.56 3.49 11.16
N LEU A 43 -8.68 3.12 11.80
CA LEU A 43 -9.24 3.84 12.94
C LEU A 43 -8.31 3.78 14.17
N GLN A 44 -7.73 2.61 14.45
CA GLN A 44 -6.88 2.40 15.62
C GLN A 44 -5.52 3.08 15.47
N SER A 45 -5.02 3.25 14.24
CA SER A 45 -3.74 3.90 13.97
C SER A 45 -3.85 5.40 13.70
N MET A 46 -5.04 5.92 13.36
CA MET A 46 -5.28 7.32 13.02
C MET A 46 -4.58 8.30 13.97
N GLY A 47 -3.76 9.19 13.42
CA GLY A 47 -3.03 10.22 14.16
C GLY A 47 -1.83 9.71 14.97
N LYS A 48 -1.48 8.43 14.86
CA LYS A 48 -0.35 7.80 15.59
C LYS A 48 0.91 7.66 14.75
N SER A 49 1.04 8.43 13.67
CA SER A 49 2.27 8.45 12.86
C SER A 49 3.47 8.77 13.76
N PRO A 50 4.59 8.05 13.64
CA PRO A 50 5.77 8.25 14.47
C PRO A 50 6.42 9.61 14.23
N VAL A 51 6.18 10.22 13.06
CA VAL A 51 6.52 11.61 12.77
C VAL A 51 5.21 12.41 12.79
N PRO A 52 5.00 13.30 13.78
CA PRO A 52 3.72 13.96 14.00
C PRO A 52 3.19 14.65 12.74
N ASN A 53 1.95 14.33 12.34
CA ASN A 53 1.29 14.89 11.16
C ASN A 53 2.04 14.70 9.83
N HIS A 54 2.90 13.68 9.72
CA HIS A 54 3.56 13.34 8.46
C HIS A 54 3.09 12.00 7.90
N PHE A 55 3.07 11.95 6.58
CA PHE A 55 2.86 10.77 5.74
C PHE A 55 4.21 10.18 5.35
N GLY A 56 4.27 8.85 5.20
CA GLY A 56 5.52 8.15 4.90
C GLY A 56 5.72 6.90 5.74
N PHE A 57 6.95 6.40 5.79
CA PHE A 57 7.30 5.22 6.56
C PHE A 57 8.77 5.26 6.95
N GLY A 58 9.14 4.54 8.02
CA GLY A 58 10.51 4.55 8.53
C GLY A 58 11.54 3.87 7.61
N VAL A 59 11.07 3.10 6.64
CA VAL A 59 11.88 2.37 5.65
C VAL A 59 11.17 2.37 4.29
N PRO A 60 11.91 2.20 3.18
CA PRO A 60 11.29 1.91 1.90
C PRO A 60 10.45 0.63 1.99
N THR A 61 9.23 0.67 1.45
CA THR A 61 8.43 -0.54 1.20
C THR A 61 8.43 -0.84 -0.29
N PHE A 62 7.94 -2.02 -0.64
CA PHE A 62 7.93 -2.50 -2.02
C PHE A 62 6.53 -2.96 -2.37
N LEU A 63 6.01 -2.43 -3.47
CA LEU A 63 4.82 -2.97 -4.11
C LEU A 63 5.31 -3.93 -5.19
N ALA A 64 5.21 -5.23 -4.92
CA ALA A 64 5.94 -6.27 -5.65
C ALA A 64 7.45 -5.95 -5.72
N ASP A 65 8.00 -5.72 -6.91
CA ASP A 65 9.41 -5.38 -7.13
C ASP A 65 9.68 -3.86 -7.20
N VAL A 66 8.64 -3.03 -7.02
CA VAL A 66 8.74 -1.59 -7.19
C VAL A 66 8.98 -0.91 -5.83
N PRO A 67 10.16 -0.29 -5.62
CA PRO A 67 10.41 0.47 -4.39
C PRO A 67 9.49 1.70 -4.36
N VAL A 68 8.90 1.90 -3.19
CA VAL A 68 7.95 2.97 -2.92
C VAL A 68 8.66 4.05 -2.09
N ASP A 69 8.68 5.28 -2.58
CA ASP A 69 9.34 6.41 -1.91
C ASP A 69 8.52 6.92 -0.73
N ASN A 70 8.75 6.29 0.42
CA ASN A 70 8.08 6.62 1.68
C ASN A 70 8.77 7.74 2.47
N THR A 71 9.61 8.56 1.84
CA THR A 71 10.24 9.71 2.52
C THR A 71 9.16 10.60 3.14
N TRP A 72 9.35 10.95 4.41
CA TRP A 72 8.37 11.68 5.20
C TRP A 72 7.96 13.02 4.58
N ASN A 73 6.67 13.28 4.54
CA ASN A 73 6.11 14.51 3.98
C ASN A 73 4.94 15.01 4.84
N ALA A 74 4.82 16.32 5.01
CA ALA A 74 3.76 16.93 5.81
C ALA A 74 2.44 17.14 5.03
N SER A 75 2.47 17.02 3.70
CA SER A 75 1.28 17.15 2.83
C SER A 75 0.95 15.82 2.18
N TRP A 76 -0.32 15.42 2.27
CA TRP A 76 -0.86 14.25 1.58
C TRP A 76 -0.80 14.43 0.07
N GLU A 77 -1.14 15.62 -0.45
CA GLU A 77 -1.04 15.93 -1.88
C GLU A 77 0.38 15.70 -2.40
N ALA A 78 1.38 16.23 -1.69
CA ALA A 78 2.78 16.10 -2.06
C ALA A 78 3.29 14.65 -1.91
N PHE A 79 2.92 13.97 -0.82
CA PHE A 79 3.30 12.58 -0.60
C PHE A 79 2.74 11.64 -1.67
N TRP A 80 1.46 11.80 -2.03
CA TRP A 80 0.86 11.01 -3.10
C TRP A 80 1.56 11.24 -4.45
N ALA A 81 1.87 12.51 -4.78
CA ALA A 81 2.60 12.84 -5.98
C ALA A 81 4.00 12.22 -6.02
N GLN A 82 4.69 12.17 -4.88
CA GLN A 82 6.00 11.55 -4.72
C GLN A 82 5.96 10.05 -5.07
N GLN A 83 5.02 9.31 -4.48
CA GLN A 83 4.85 7.86 -4.74
C GLN A 83 4.54 7.58 -6.21
N MET A 84 3.58 8.30 -6.78
CA MET A 84 3.16 8.12 -8.18
C MET A 84 4.29 8.43 -9.16
N ARG A 85 5.20 9.34 -8.81
CA ARG A 85 6.37 9.65 -9.65
C ARG A 85 7.27 8.43 -9.80
N GLY A 86 7.57 7.74 -8.70
CA GLY A 86 8.35 6.50 -8.71
C GLY A 86 7.72 5.40 -9.57
N LEU A 87 6.39 5.25 -9.50
CA LEU A 87 5.64 4.29 -10.34
C LEU A 87 5.76 4.62 -11.84
N PHE A 88 5.56 5.89 -12.23
CA PHE A 88 5.69 6.29 -13.63
C PHE A 88 7.13 6.16 -14.15
N GLU A 89 8.14 6.48 -13.33
CA GLU A 89 9.56 6.32 -13.68
C GLU A 89 9.94 4.84 -13.83
N ARG A 90 9.35 3.95 -13.03
CA ARG A 90 9.51 2.49 -13.18
C ARG A 90 8.92 2.01 -14.51
N GLU A 91 7.69 2.42 -14.80
CA GLU A 91 6.97 2.05 -16.02
C GLU A 91 7.74 2.47 -17.28
N GLU A 92 8.17 3.74 -17.34
CA GLU A 92 8.97 4.27 -18.45
C GLU A 92 10.33 3.55 -18.59
N ARG A 93 10.95 3.13 -17.47
CA ARG A 93 12.20 2.35 -17.51
C ARG A 93 12.00 0.93 -18.05
N LEU A 94 10.84 0.31 -17.80
CA LEU A 94 10.54 -1.05 -18.23
C LEU A 94 10.07 -1.11 -19.68
N ASN A 95 9.19 -0.19 -20.07
CA ASN A 95 8.51 -0.23 -21.37
C ASN A 95 9.04 0.80 -22.37
N GLY A 96 9.93 1.70 -21.93
CA GLY A 96 10.42 2.81 -22.73
C GLY A 96 9.49 4.03 -22.68
N PRO A 97 9.89 5.15 -23.30
CA PRO A 97 9.08 6.36 -23.36
C PRO A 97 7.84 6.15 -24.23
N ASP A 98 6.70 6.60 -23.74
CA ASP A 98 5.43 6.66 -24.47
C ASP A 98 4.90 8.11 -24.42
N GLU A 99 4.60 8.67 -25.60
CA GLU A 99 4.18 10.07 -25.73
C GLU A 99 2.83 10.34 -25.04
N GLU A 100 1.89 9.39 -25.15
CA GLU A 100 0.56 9.52 -24.57
C GLU A 100 0.63 9.40 -23.05
N LEU A 101 1.38 8.43 -22.53
CA LEU A 101 1.63 8.28 -21.11
C LEU A 101 2.34 9.51 -20.54
N THR A 102 3.30 10.09 -21.27
CA THR A 102 3.98 11.33 -20.87
C THR A 102 2.99 12.50 -20.75
N ARG A 103 2.10 12.65 -21.74
CA ARG A 103 1.05 13.68 -21.74
C ARG A 103 0.07 13.49 -20.57
N LEU A 104 -0.37 12.25 -20.33
CA LEU A 104 -1.27 11.90 -19.23
C LEU A 104 -0.60 12.09 -17.87
N ARG A 105 0.66 11.68 -17.71
CA ARG A 105 1.48 11.90 -16.52
C ARG A 105 1.55 13.38 -16.17
N LYS A 106 1.81 14.24 -17.16
CA LYS A 106 1.82 15.70 -16.98
C LYS A 106 0.47 16.21 -16.49
N ALA A 107 -0.63 15.83 -17.14
CA ALA A 107 -1.98 16.23 -16.73
C ALA A 107 -2.34 15.70 -15.33
N TYR A 108 -1.88 14.51 -14.97
CA TYR A 108 -2.10 13.89 -13.66
C TYR A 108 -1.47 14.72 -12.54
N PHE A 109 -0.19 15.09 -12.68
CA PHE A 109 0.51 15.92 -11.69
C PHE A 109 0.06 17.39 -11.67
N GLU A 110 -0.19 17.99 -12.83
CA GLU A 110 -0.53 19.42 -12.91
C GLU A 110 -2.00 19.72 -12.63
N LYS A 111 -2.90 18.74 -12.86
CA LYS A 111 -4.35 18.96 -12.79
C LYS A 111 -5.05 18.00 -11.84
N ALA A 112 -4.87 16.69 -11.99
CA ALA A 112 -5.64 15.71 -11.24
C ALA A 112 -5.32 15.77 -9.75
N ILE A 113 -4.04 15.61 -9.38
CA ILE A 113 -3.60 15.63 -7.97
C ILE A 113 -4.02 16.93 -7.27
N PRO A 114 -3.70 18.14 -7.80
CA PRO A 114 -4.08 19.38 -7.11
C PRO A 114 -5.59 19.60 -7.02
N ARG A 115 -6.37 19.11 -8.00
CA ARG A 115 -7.83 19.27 -8.02
C ARG A 115 -8.54 18.33 -7.06
N TYR A 116 -8.04 17.11 -6.87
CA TYR A 116 -8.69 16.11 -6.01
C TYR A 116 -8.12 16.09 -4.59
N LEU A 117 -6.79 16.16 -4.44
CA LEU A 117 -6.15 16.06 -3.13
C LEU A 117 -5.96 17.42 -2.48
N GLY A 118 -5.64 18.45 -3.26
CA GLY A 118 -5.42 19.80 -2.72
C GLY A 118 -6.58 20.39 -1.92
N PRO A 119 -7.86 20.17 -2.28
CA PRO A 119 -8.97 20.58 -1.43
C PRO A 119 -8.92 19.97 -0.03
N LEU A 120 -8.48 18.71 0.13
CA LEU A 120 -8.48 17.99 1.42
C LEU A 120 -7.60 18.67 2.49
N GLU A 121 -6.64 19.51 2.07
CA GLU A 121 -5.67 20.17 2.94
C GLU A 121 -5.82 21.70 2.96
N ARG A 122 -6.90 22.24 2.38
CA ARG A 122 -7.16 23.69 2.29
C ARG A 122 -8.46 24.08 3.00
N ASN A 123 -8.58 25.38 3.29
CA ASN A 123 -9.75 25.98 3.95
C ASN A 123 -10.01 25.39 5.35
N GLY A 124 -8.94 25.17 6.12
CA GLY A 124 -9.02 24.61 7.48
C GLY A 124 -9.23 23.09 7.53
N ARG A 125 -9.28 22.40 6.38
CA ARG A 125 -9.27 20.94 6.33
C ARG A 125 -7.84 20.41 6.45
N SER A 126 -7.72 19.22 7.03
CA SER A 126 -6.46 18.49 7.12
C SER A 126 -6.73 17.00 6.99
N VAL A 127 -5.77 16.28 6.41
CA VAL A 127 -5.78 14.83 6.35
C VAL A 127 -5.00 14.31 7.54
N VAL A 128 -5.60 13.40 8.31
CA VAL A 128 -4.92 12.75 9.43
C VAL A 128 -4.33 11.43 8.94
N PRO A 129 -3.01 11.20 9.09
CA PRO A 129 -2.40 9.96 8.65
C PRO A 129 -2.87 8.77 9.50
N CYS A 130 -3.16 7.65 8.85
CA CYS A 130 -3.33 6.34 9.48
C CYS A 130 -2.40 5.31 8.80
N LEU A 131 -2.17 4.19 9.48
CA LEU A 131 -1.36 3.10 8.93
C LEU A 131 -2.18 2.33 7.89
N LEU A 132 -1.63 2.21 6.69
CA LEU A 132 -2.23 1.47 5.58
C LEU A 132 -1.48 0.16 5.34
N HIS A 133 -2.20 -0.89 4.92
CA HIS A 133 -1.60 -2.08 4.31
C HIS A 133 -1.10 -1.80 2.89
N SER A 134 -1.85 -0.96 2.17
CA SER A 134 -1.64 -0.46 0.81
C SER A 134 -1.41 -1.47 -0.31
N ASP A 135 -1.41 -2.78 -0.03
CA ASP A 135 -1.54 -3.85 -1.03
C ASP A 135 -2.67 -4.81 -0.63
N LEU A 136 -3.80 -4.22 -0.23
CA LEU A 136 -4.91 -5.01 0.31
C LEU A 136 -5.79 -5.52 -0.83
N CYS A 137 -5.53 -6.76 -1.23
CA CYS A 137 -6.30 -7.50 -2.22
C CYS A 137 -6.85 -8.81 -1.66
N LEU A 138 -7.80 -9.45 -2.36
CA LEU A 138 -8.25 -10.80 -1.98
C LEU A 138 -7.11 -11.83 -2.03
N GLY A 139 -6.03 -11.58 -2.78
CA GLY A 139 -4.82 -12.39 -2.77
C GLY A 139 -4.10 -12.40 -1.41
N ASN A 140 -4.15 -11.28 -0.69
CA ASN A 140 -3.39 -11.00 0.52
C ASN A 140 -4.22 -11.11 1.81
N VAL A 141 -5.42 -11.68 1.72
CA VAL A 141 -6.28 -11.97 2.87
C VAL A 141 -6.73 -13.43 2.84
N ARG A 142 -6.57 -14.14 3.96
CA ARG A 142 -7.00 -15.53 4.11
C ARG A 142 -7.71 -15.74 5.44
N LEU A 143 -8.66 -16.66 5.48
CA LEU A 143 -9.19 -17.17 6.74
C LEU A 143 -8.19 -18.14 7.37
N LEU A 144 -7.99 -18.03 8.67
CA LEU A 144 -7.29 -19.03 9.46
C LEU A 144 -8.17 -20.26 9.62
N THR A 145 -7.53 -21.42 9.79
CA THR A 145 -8.24 -22.65 10.16
C THR A 145 -8.95 -22.48 11.50
N ALA A 146 -10.04 -23.23 11.73
CA ALA A 146 -10.74 -23.21 13.02
C ALA A 146 -9.82 -23.56 14.20
N ALA A 147 -8.85 -24.46 13.98
CA ALA A 147 -7.82 -24.81 14.97
C ALA A 147 -6.90 -23.62 15.34
N SER A 148 -6.83 -22.60 14.49
CA SER A 148 -6.03 -21.38 14.68
C SER A 148 -6.87 -20.17 15.07
N GLY A 149 -8.12 -20.37 15.48
CA GLY A 149 -9.02 -19.31 15.94
C GLY A 149 -10.06 -18.85 14.91
N GLY A 150 -9.93 -19.22 13.63
CA GLY A 150 -10.91 -18.89 12.59
C GLY A 150 -10.92 -17.43 12.13
N ASP A 151 -10.02 -16.59 12.65
CA ASP A 151 -9.88 -15.18 12.30
C ASP A 151 -9.22 -14.98 10.91
N LEU A 152 -9.12 -13.73 10.47
CA LEU A 152 -8.42 -13.37 9.24
C LEU A 152 -6.92 -13.20 9.44
N CYS A 153 -6.15 -13.64 8.45
CA CYS A 153 -4.76 -13.30 8.26
C CYS A 153 -4.63 -12.35 7.06
N ILE A 154 -4.00 -11.19 7.28
CA ILE A 154 -3.64 -10.22 6.23
C ILE A 154 -2.11 -10.17 6.17
N PHE A 155 -1.54 -10.30 4.98
CA PHE A 155 -0.10 -10.43 4.77
C PHE A 155 0.37 -9.70 3.49
N ASP A 156 1.68 -9.62 3.29
CA ASP A 156 2.32 -8.93 2.15
C ASP A 156 2.00 -7.43 2.07
N ALA A 157 2.10 -6.75 3.22
CA ALA A 157 1.88 -5.31 3.31
C ALA A 157 2.98 -4.49 2.63
N CYS A 158 2.56 -3.50 1.84
CA CYS A 158 3.43 -2.42 1.33
C CYS A 158 3.33 -1.17 2.24
N ALA A 159 3.28 -1.38 3.56
CA ALA A 159 2.73 -0.43 4.52
C ALA A 159 3.35 0.98 4.51
N TYR A 160 2.49 1.99 4.71
CA TYR A 160 2.90 3.37 4.96
C TYR A 160 1.82 4.15 5.74
N TRP A 161 2.20 5.29 6.32
CA TRP A 161 1.28 6.25 6.93
C TRP A 161 0.70 7.16 5.86
N GLY A 162 -0.61 7.07 5.63
CA GLY A 162 -1.30 7.70 4.50
C GLY A 162 -2.72 8.14 4.84
N HIS A 163 -3.44 8.64 3.83
CA HIS A 163 -4.90 8.84 3.92
C HIS A 163 -5.63 7.49 3.85
N ASN A 164 -6.64 7.28 4.69
CA ASN A 164 -7.41 6.02 4.78
C ASN A 164 -8.05 5.58 3.45
N GLU A 165 -8.34 6.51 2.54
CA GLU A 165 -8.90 6.19 1.21
C GLU A 165 -7.84 5.69 0.21
N GLY A 166 -6.54 5.89 0.50
CA GLY A 166 -5.45 5.43 -0.36
C GLY A 166 -5.42 3.92 -0.57
N VAL A 167 -5.98 3.14 0.37
CA VAL A 167 -6.10 1.67 0.27
C VAL A 167 -7.16 1.23 -0.75
N LEU A 168 -8.17 2.07 -1.02
CA LEU A 168 -9.35 1.66 -1.80
C LEU A 168 -9.08 1.57 -3.30
N LEU A 169 -8.01 2.20 -3.80
CA LEU A 169 -7.66 2.20 -5.22
C LEU A 169 -7.26 0.81 -5.75
N LEU A 170 -6.58 -0.03 -4.95
CA LEU A 170 -6.16 -1.37 -5.38
C LEU A 170 -7.26 -2.43 -5.21
N SER A 171 -8.22 -2.21 -4.30
CA SER A 171 -9.37 -3.11 -4.16
C SER A 171 -10.31 -3.12 -5.38
N GLN A 172 -10.25 -2.09 -6.24
CA GLN A 172 -11.12 -1.93 -7.41
C GLN A 172 -10.55 -2.57 -8.70
N GLU A 173 -9.25 -2.88 -8.76
CA GLU A 173 -8.59 -3.46 -9.94
C GLU A 173 -8.90 -4.97 -10.14
N PHE A 174 -9.53 -5.64 -9.17
CA PHE A 174 -9.84 -7.08 -9.21
C PHE A 174 -11.04 -7.48 -10.08
N LEU A 175 -11.46 -6.64 -11.03
CA LEU A 175 -12.22 -7.11 -12.19
C LEU A 175 -11.32 -7.65 -13.31
N LYS A 176 -9.99 -7.69 -13.16
CA LYS A 176 -9.10 -8.41 -14.10
C LYS A 176 -8.10 -9.34 -13.40
N PRO A 177 -7.84 -10.55 -13.92
CA PRO A 177 -7.17 -11.64 -13.21
C PRO A 177 -5.67 -11.73 -13.52
N ALA A 178 -4.94 -10.62 -13.48
CA ALA A 178 -3.51 -10.66 -13.82
C ALA A 178 -2.74 -9.60 -13.06
N LEU A 179 -2.52 -9.82 -11.75
CA LEU A 179 -1.43 -9.24 -10.93
C LEU A 179 -1.52 -9.75 -9.47
N CYS A 180 -1.66 -11.06 -9.29
CA CYS A 180 -1.35 -11.80 -8.06
C CYS A 180 -0.70 -13.12 -8.45
#